data_AF-A0A3D4MCD3-F1
#
_entry.id   AF-A0A3D4MCD3-F1
#
_cell.length_a   1.000
_cell.length_b   1.000
_cell.length_c   1.000
_cell.angle_alpha   90.00
_cell.angle_beta   90.00
_cell.angle_gamma   90.00
#
_symmetry.space_group_name_H-M   'P 1'
#
loop_
_entity.id
_entity.type
_entity.pdbx_description
1 polymer ?
#
loop_
_entity_poly.entity_id
_entity_poly.type
_entity_poly.pdbx_seq_one_letter_code
_entity_poly.pdbx_strand_id
1 'polypeptide(L)'
;DKLTSVHATRLIETAVKDHFEHWLTGDNAGSKVLLEYLIEIAEERRRAKDVQEMNRKSATRKLRLPGKLADCSKKSSEGTEIFIVEGDSAGGSAKQARSRETQAILPLRGKVLNVASATSDKIRQNQEISDLIQALGCGTGKDFSIDKLRYERVIIMTDADVDGAHIASLLITLFYQEMRGLIEHGALYLALPPLYRLTAGGESVYARDDAHKEELMKTVFKSKKKIEISRFKGLGEMPAAQLKETTMDMKKRNLLRVVLPDAELGQAFSKKPEGPTAQMIDRLMGKNPEARFEFIQENAQFVQDIDI
;
A
#
# COMPACT_ATOMS: atom_id res chain seq x y z
N ASP A 1 -20.82 46.10 -4.67
CA ASP A 1 -22.26 45.84 -4.48
C ASP A 1 -22.51 44.50 -3.82
N LYS A 2 -23.06 44.50 -2.60
CA LYS A 2 -23.53 43.30 -1.89
C LYS A 2 -24.87 43.62 -1.25
N LEU A 3 -25.90 42.83 -1.57
CA LEU A 3 -27.23 43.00 -0.98
C LEU A 3 -27.22 42.45 0.46
N THR A 4 -27.51 43.30 1.44
CA THR A 4 -27.51 42.97 2.89
C THR A 4 -28.92 42.96 3.50
N SER A 5 -29.96 43.07 2.69
CA SER A 5 -31.35 43.11 3.15
C SER A 5 -31.81 41.76 3.70
N VAL A 6 -32.04 41.71 5.02
CA VAL A 6 -32.54 40.52 5.74
C VAL A 6 -33.94 40.11 5.23
N HIS A 7 -34.75 41.09 4.81
CA HIS A 7 -36.09 40.84 4.27
C HIS A 7 -36.03 40.07 2.93
N ALA A 8 -35.08 40.43 2.06
CA ALA A 8 -34.89 39.73 0.79
C ALA A 8 -34.46 38.27 1.00
N THR A 9 -33.56 38.01 1.96
CA THR A 9 -33.15 36.64 2.32
C THR A 9 -34.34 35.79 2.74
N ARG A 10 -35.20 36.32 3.62
CA ARG A 10 -36.37 35.57 4.14
C ARG A 10 -37.34 35.18 3.04
N LEU A 11 -37.64 36.10 2.12
CA LEU A 11 -38.54 35.83 0.99
C LEU A 11 -37.99 34.74 0.07
N ILE A 12 -36.70 34.80 -0.25
CA ILE A 12 -36.05 33.82 -1.13
C ILE A 12 -36.00 32.45 -0.44
N GLU A 13 -35.63 32.39 0.83
CA GLU A 13 -35.55 31.15 1.59
C GLU A 13 -36.91 30.45 1.63
N THR A 14 -37.99 31.16 1.95
CA THR A 14 -39.35 30.59 1.93
C THR A 14 -39.76 30.13 0.53
N ALA A 15 -39.47 30.90 -0.52
CA ALA A 15 -39.84 30.53 -1.89
C ALA A 15 -39.11 29.27 -2.39
N VAL A 16 -37.83 29.10 -2.02
CA VAL A 16 -36.99 27.98 -2.46
C VAL A 16 -37.23 26.73 -1.63
N LYS A 17 -37.43 26.87 -0.31
CA LYS A 17 -37.49 25.75 0.63
C LYS A 17 -38.53 24.70 0.25
N ASP A 18 -39.78 25.11 0.04
CA ASP A 18 -40.88 24.18 -0.20
C ASP A 18 -40.66 23.38 -1.50
N HIS A 19 -40.20 24.05 -2.56
CA HIS A 19 -39.89 23.41 -3.84
C HIS A 19 -38.71 22.45 -3.74
N PHE A 20 -37.69 22.82 -2.95
CA PHE A 20 -36.52 21.99 -2.74
C PHE A 20 -36.83 20.75 -1.88
N GLU A 21 -37.63 20.88 -0.83
CA GLU A 21 -38.10 19.76 -0.01
C GLU A 21 -38.97 18.79 -0.84
N HIS A 22 -39.84 19.33 -1.68
CA HIS A 22 -40.64 18.51 -2.59
C HIS A 22 -39.77 17.77 -3.63
N TRP A 23 -38.74 18.43 -4.17
CA TRP A 23 -37.79 17.76 -5.07
C TRP A 23 -37.00 16.65 -4.35
N LEU A 24 -36.54 16.92 -3.12
CA LEU A 24 -35.80 15.95 -2.31
C LEU A 24 -36.59 14.67 -2.00
N THR A 25 -37.90 14.82 -1.81
CA THR A 25 -38.80 13.69 -1.51
C THR A 25 -39.31 13.00 -2.78
N GLY A 26 -39.40 13.72 -3.90
CA GLY A 26 -39.88 13.21 -5.17
C GLY A 26 -38.85 12.40 -5.98
N ASP A 27 -37.57 12.77 -5.90
CA ASP A 27 -36.47 12.08 -6.60
C ASP A 27 -35.45 11.50 -5.62
N ASN A 28 -35.70 10.28 -5.16
CA ASN A 28 -34.81 9.57 -4.23
C ASN A 28 -33.40 9.33 -4.82
N ALA A 29 -33.28 9.13 -6.14
CA ALA A 29 -32.00 8.83 -6.76
C ALA A 29 -31.11 10.09 -6.80
N GLY A 30 -31.65 11.20 -7.32
CA GLY A 30 -30.95 12.49 -7.35
C GLY A 30 -30.63 13.02 -5.95
N SER A 31 -31.54 12.85 -5.00
CA SER A 31 -31.36 13.29 -3.62
C SER A 31 -30.25 12.54 -2.90
N LYS A 32 -30.14 11.22 -3.13
CA LYS A 32 -29.07 10.41 -2.56
C LYS A 32 -27.69 10.84 -3.09
N VAL A 33 -27.58 11.10 -4.39
CA VAL A 33 -26.34 11.60 -5.01
C VAL A 33 -25.94 12.96 -4.43
N LEU A 34 -26.90 13.89 -4.29
CA LEU A 34 -26.63 15.19 -3.68
C LEU A 34 -26.16 15.06 -2.22
N LEU A 35 -26.81 14.19 -1.45
CA LEU A 35 -26.52 13.99 -0.04
C LEU A 35 -25.14 13.34 0.16
N GLU A 36 -24.77 12.35 -0.67
CA GLU A 36 -23.43 11.76 -0.70
C GLU A 36 -22.36 12.82 -1.01
N TYR A 37 -22.59 13.68 -2.01
CA TYR A 37 -21.68 14.78 -2.34
C TYR A 37 -21.51 15.79 -1.19
N LEU A 38 -22.60 16.15 -0.50
CA LEU A 38 -22.56 17.06 0.64
C LEU A 38 -21.82 16.44 1.84
N ILE A 39 -22.01 15.14 2.10
CA ILE A 39 -21.25 14.41 3.12
C ILE A 39 -19.76 14.44 2.79
N GLU A 40 -19.37 14.17 1.54
CA GLU A 40 -17.97 14.21 1.12
C GLU A 40 -17.32 15.58 1.39
N ILE A 41 -18.00 16.68 1.04
CA ILE A 41 -17.54 18.04 1.33
C ILE A 41 -17.44 18.30 2.85
N ALA A 42 -18.44 17.85 3.62
CA ALA A 42 -18.45 18.05 5.06
C ALA A 42 -17.30 17.31 5.74
N GLU A 43 -17.06 16.06 5.33
CA GLU A 43 -15.91 15.27 5.77
C GLU A 43 -14.60 15.97 5.40
N GLU A 44 -14.44 16.46 4.17
CA GLU A 44 -13.27 17.25 3.75
C GLU A 44 -13.00 18.47 4.61
N ARG A 45 -14.03 19.26 4.89
CA ARG A 45 -13.91 20.44 5.77
C ARG A 45 -13.47 20.03 7.17
N ARG A 46 -14.00 18.91 7.68
CA ARG A 46 -13.59 18.37 8.97
C ARG A 46 -12.12 17.92 8.93
N ARG A 47 -11.69 17.23 7.87
CA ARG A 47 -10.27 16.85 7.66
C ARG A 47 -9.36 18.07 7.69
N ALA A 48 -9.70 19.11 6.92
CA ALA A 48 -8.90 20.33 6.85
C ALA A 48 -8.81 21.05 8.22
N LYS A 49 -9.91 21.10 8.97
CA LYS A 49 -9.93 21.66 10.34
C LYS A 49 -9.05 20.85 11.30
N ASP A 50 -9.18 19.52 11.30
CA ASP A 50 -8.39 18.65 12.18
C ASP A 50 -6.89 18.77 11.87
N VAL A 51 -6.53 18.83 10.58
CA VAL A 51 -5.13 19.05 10.14
C VAL A 51 -4.63 20.41 10.60
N GLN A 52 -5.43 21.48 10.46
CA GLN A 52 -5.06 22.81 10.95
C GLN A 52 -4.89 22.85 12.47
N GLU A 53 -5.79 22.23 13.24
CA GLU A 53 -5.67 22.16 14.70
C GLU A 53 -4.45 21.32 15.13
N MET A 54 -4.20 20.20 14.45
CA MET A 54 -3.03 19.35 14.71
C MET A 54 -1.73 20.10 14.40
N ASN A 55 -1.67 20.81 13.27
CA ASN A 55 -0.51 21.63 12.87
C ASN A 55 -0.28 22.80 13.83
N ARG A 56 -1.34 23.46 14.32
CA ARG A 56 -1.25 24.49 15.37
C ARG A 56 -0.71 23.93 16.69
N LYS A 57 -1.13 22.73 17.09
CA LYS A 57 -0.60 22.01 18.26
C LYS A 57 0.83 21.49 18.05
N SER A 58 1.30 21.39 16.80
CA SER A 58 2.59 20.80 16.41
C SER A 58 3.63 21.82 15.94
N ALA A 59 3.36 23.14 15.98
CA ALA A 59 4.23 24.19 15.43
C ALA A 59 5.66 24.20 16.01
N THR A 60 5.91 23.56 17.15
CA THR A 60 7.23 23.38 17.78
C THR A 60 7.77 21.94 17.74
N ARG A 61 7.04 20.96 17.21
CA ARG A 61 7.49 19.57 17.13
C ARG A 61 8.01 19.25 15.72
N LYS A 62 9.31 18.92 15.63
CA LYS A 62 9.88 18.15 14.52
C LYS A 62 8.91 17.03 14.15
N LEU A 63 8.74 16.76 12.85
CA LEU A 63 7.98 15.61 12.33
C LEU A 63 8.36 14.38 13.17
N ARG A 64 7.45 13.95 14.06
CA ARG A 64 7.70 12.77 14.89
C ARG A 64 7.53 11.59 13.95
N LEU A 65 8.61 10.89 13.66
CA LEU A 65 8.54 9.64 12.94
C LEU A 65 7.92 8.56 13.85
N PRO A 66 7.27 7.54 13.28
CA PRO A 66 6.74 6.43 14.06
C PRO A 66 7.86 5.78 14.87
N GLY A 67 7.59 5.43 16.14
CA GLY A 67 8.61 4.83 17.02
C GLY A 67 9.15 3.48 16.50
N LYS A 68 8.36 2.78 15.68
CA LYS A 68 8.74 1.51 15.05
C LYS A 68 9.59 1.67 13.78
N LEU A 69 9.63 2.87 13.19
CA LEU A 69 10.41 3.14 11.98
C LEU A 69 11.91 3.14 12.35
N ALA A 70 12.66 2.22 11.75
CA ALA A 70 14.11 2.34 11.71
C ALA A 70 14.47 3.15 10.47
N ASP A 71 14.74 4.44 10.63
CA ASP A 71 15.03 5.32 9.49
C ASP A 71 16.46 5.14 8.95
N CYS A 72 16.70 5.62 7.72
CA CYS A 72 18.04 5.72 7.12
C CYS A 72 18.73 7.03 7.52
N SER A 73 20.06 7.10 7.42
CA SER A 73 20.79 8.32 7.81
C SER A 73 20.88 9.38 6.70
N LYS A 74 20.73 8.98 5.43
CA LYS A 74 20.70 9.92 4.30
C LYS A 74 19.42 10.75 4.35
N LYS A 75 19.55 12.06 4.16
CA LYS A 75 18.42 13.01 4.25
C LYS A 75 17.70 13.26 2.92
N SER A 76 18.38 13.04 1.80
CA SER A 76 17.78 13.14 0.47
C SER A 76 16.97 11.90 0.16
N SER A 77 15.87 12.03 -0.57
CA SER A 77 15.10 10.89 -1.07
C SER A 77 15.87 10.06 -2.08
N GLU A 78 16.70 10.69 -2.92
CA GLU A 78 17.48 10.04 -3.98
C GLU A 78 18.39 8.92 -3.43
N GLY A 79 18.30 7.75 -4.04
CA GLY A 79 19.01 6.53 -3.69
C GLY A 79 18.60 5.92 -2.34
N THR A 80 17.51 6.40 -1.74
CA THR A 80 16.98 5.84 -0.49
C THR A 80 15.71 5.02 -0.72
N GLU A 81 15.49 4.06 0.15
CA GLU A 81 14.37 3.15 0.06
C GLU A 81 13.83 2.79 1.43
N ILE A 82 12.54 2.50 1.49
CA ILE A 82 11.86 1.99 2.68
C ILE A 82 11.33 0.59 2.40
N PHE A 83 11.66 -0.35 3.29
CA PHE A 83 11.08 -1.69 3.30
C PHE A 83 9.94 -1.72 4.31
N ILE A 84 8.76 -2.08 3.84
CA ILE A 84 7.58 -2.36 4.65
C ILE A 84 7.56 -3.86 4.88
N VAL A 85 7.71 -4.28 6.13
CA VAL A 85 7.98 -5.68 6.48
C VAL A 85 6.87 -6.26 7.34
N GLU A 86 6.52 -7.52 7.09
CA GLU A 86 5.56 -8.26 7.88
C GLU A 86 6.13 -8.64 9.26
N GLY A 87 5.59 -8.04 10.31
CA GLY A 87 5.89 -8.39 11.70
C GLY A 87 7.24 -7.88 12.22
N ASP A 88 7.37 -7.93 13.55
CA ASP A 88 8.59 -7.50 14.25
C ASP A 88 9.77 -8.47 14.04
N SER A 89 9.48 -9.75 13.77
CA SER A 89 10.52 -10.78 13.55
C SER A 89 11.32 -10.50 12.26
N ALA A 90 10.64 -10.46 11.12
CA ALA A 90 11.27 -10.11 9.85
C ALA A 90 11.79 -8.66 9.88
N GLY A 91 11.10 -7.73 10.57
CA GLY A 91 11.59 -6.37 10.82
C GLY A 91 12.94 -6.34 11.56
N GLY A 92 13.15 -7.23 12.52
CA GLY A 92 14.42 -7.40 13.25
C GLY A 92 15.56 -7.83 12.34
N SER A 93 15.36 -8.89 11.54
CA SER A 93 16.32 -9.39 10.55
C SER A 93 16.64 -8.33 9.49
N ALA A 94 15.62 -7.66 8.96
CA ALA A 94 15.77 -6.59 7.97
C ALA A 94 16.55 -5.39 8.55
N LYS A 95 16.28 -5.00 9.80
CA LYS A 95 17.02 -3.91 10.49
C LYS A 95 18.51 -4.20 10.64
N GLN A 96 18.88 -5.47 10.83
CA GLN A 96 20.27 -5.91 10.92
C GLN A 96 20.93 -6.03 9.55
N ALA A 97 20.19 -6.49 8.54
CA ALA A 97 20.66 -6.70 7.17
C ALA A 97 20.90 -5.39 6.40
N ARG A 98 20.10 -4.36 6.68
CA ARG A 98 20.05 -3.14 5.88
C ARG A 98 21.36 -2.35 5.79
N SER A 99 21.51 -1.63 4.69
CA SER A 99 22.38 -0.45 4.63
C SER A 99 21.74 0.70 5.41
N ARG A 100 22.28 1.00 6.61
CA ARG A 100 21.75 2.08 7.47
C ARG A 100 21.78 3.46 6.79
N GLU A 101 22.64 3.63 5.80
CA GLU A 101 22.76 4.88 5.06
C GLU A 101 21.54 5.15 4.18
N THR A 102 21.07 4.13 3.44
CA THR A 102 20.09 4.31 2.36
C THR A 102 18.76 3.58 2.58
N GLN A 103 18.70 2.63 3.51
CA GLN A 103 17.54 1.74 3.66
C GLN A 103 16.84 1.97 5.01
N ALA A 104 15.58 2.34 4.97
CA ALA A 104 14.68 2.42 6.12
C ALA A 104 13.83 1.15 6.25
N ILE A 105 13.46 0.76 7.47
CA ILE A 105 12.64 -0.43 7.75
C ILE A 105 11.43 -0.01 8.59
N LEU A 106 10.24 -0.37 8.11
CA LEU A 106 8.99 -0.16 8.80
C LEU A 106 8.28 -1.51 8.99
N PRO A 107 8.37 -2.12 10.18
CA PRO A 107 7.60 -3.32 10.49
C PRO A 107 6.11 -2.96 10.67
N LEU A 108 5.23 -3.79 10.14
CA LEU A 108 3.78 -3.72 10.36
C LEU A 108 3.34 -4.87 11.26
N ARG A 109 2.41 -4.59 12.17
CA ARG A 109 1.88 -5.61 13.09
C ARG A 109 0.49 -6.05 12.68
N GLY A 110 0.32 -7.37 12.56
CA GLY A 110 -0.94 -7.98 12.18
C GLY A 110 -1.33 -7.70 10.72
N LYS A 111 -2.53 -8.13 10.34
CA LYS A 111 -3.06 -7.90 8.99
C LYS A 111 -3.43 -6.43 8.83
N VAL A 112 -3.00 -5.84 7.73
CA VAL A 112 -3.33 -4.45 7.37
C VAL A 112 -4.84 -4.31 7.20
N LEU A 113 -5.41 -3.20 7.67
CA LEU A 113 -6.83 -2.94 7.51
C LEU A 113 -7.19 -2.87 6.01
N ASN A 114 -8.20 -3.62 5.58
CA ASN A 114 -8.71 -3.55 4.23
C ASN A 114 -9.44 -2.22 3.99
N VAL A 115 -8.72 -1.24 3.42
CA VAL A 115 -9.25 0.11 3.16
C VAL A 115 -10.40 0.15 2.16
N ALA A 116 -10.46 -0.79 1.20
CA ALA A 116 -11.54 -0.82 0.21
C ALA A 116 -12.91 -1.11 0.82
N SER A 117 -12.94 -1.81 1.95
CA SER A 117 -14.19 -2.13 2.67
C SER A 117 -14.41 -1.26 3.92
N ALA A 118 -13.36 -0.58 4.40
CA ALA A 118 -13.40 0.20 5.62
C ALA A 118 -14.04 1.58 5.42
N THR A 119 -14.56 2.16 6.51
CA THR A 119 -15.02 3.55 6.52
C THR A 119 -13.84 4.50 6.75
N SER A 120 -13.94 5.75 6.27
CA SER A 120 -12.94 6.79 6.46
C SER A 120 -12.51 6.96 7.93
N ASP A 121 -13.46 6.86 8.86
CA ASP A 121 -13.18 6.93 10.30
C ASP A 121 -12.31 5.76 10.79
N LYS A 122 -12.56 4.53 10.32
CA LYS A 122 -11.75 3.36 10.69
C LYS A 122 -10.33 3.45 10.13
N ILE A 123 -10.20 3.94 8.89
CA ILE A 123 -8.88 4.16 8.26
C ILE A 123 -8.09 5.17 9.07
N ARG A 124 -8.70 6.29 9.45
CA ARG A 124 -8.09 7.35 10.25
C ARG A 124 -7.67 6.89 11.66
N GLN A 125 -8.47 6.04 12.29
CA GLN A 125 -8.17 5.51 13.63
C GLN A 125 -7.11 4.41 13.61
N ASN A 126 -6.74 3.88 12.45
CA ASN A 126 -5.78 2.80 12.35
C ASN A 126 -4.34 3.33 12.50
N GLN A 127 -3.66 2.89 13.55
CA GLN A 127 -2.29 3.33 13.85
C GLN A 127 -1.27 2.85 12.80
N GLU A 128 -1.43 1.65 12.23
CA GLU A 128 -0.51 1.12 11.22
C GLU A 128 -0.52 1.96 9.94
N ILE A 129 -1.72 2.36 9.49
CA ILE A 129 -1.89 3.26 8.34
C ILE A 129 -1.35 4.67 8.66
N SER A 130 -1.66 5.19 9.84
CA SER A 130 -1.15 6.50 10.29
C SER A 130 0.39 6.54 10.32
N ASP A 131 1.01 5.48 10.85
CA ASP A 131 2.46 5.34 10.89
C ASP A 131 3.06 5.25 9.48
N LEU A 132 2.41 4.51 8.55
CA LEU A 132 2.84 4.41 7.17
C LEU A 132 2.81 5.76 6.46
N ILE A 133 1.68 6.47 6.54
CA ILE A 133 1.51 7.81 5.94
C ILE A 133 2.58 8.77 6.50
N GLN A 134 2.80 8.74 7.81
CA GLN A 134 3.79 9.59 8.47
C GLN A 134 5.23 9.23 8.07
N ALA A 135 5.54 7.93 7.93
CA ALA A 135 6.85 7.47 7.48
C ALA A 135 7.13 7.91 6.04
N LEU A 136 6.14 7.84 5.14
CA LEU A 136 6.32 8.22 3.73
C LEU A 136 6.35 9.73 3.51
N GLY A 137 5.58 10.49 4.30
CA GLY A 137 5.60 11.96 4.29
C GLY A 137 4.97 12.64 3.07
N CYS A 138 4.47 11.87 2.09
CA CYS A 138 3.89 12.38 0.85
C CYS A 138 2.42 12.82 0.96
N GLY A 139 1.75 12.60 2.10
CA GLY A 139 0.31 12.86 2.24
C GLY A 139 -0.56 11.76 1.62
N THR A 140 -1.88 11.96 1.58
CA THR A 140 -2.84 11.02 0.97
C THR A 140 -3.93 11.76 0.18
N GLY A 141 -4.56 11.04 -0.75
CA GLY A 141 -5.67 11.52 -1.56
C GLY A 141 -5.35 12.85 -2.26
N LYS A 142 -6.19 13.86 -2.03
CA LYS A 142 -6.03 15.20 -2.62
C LYS A 142 -4.79 15.97 -2.13
N ASP A 143 -4.28 15.64 -0.94
CA ASP A 143 -3.09 16.27 -0.36
C ASP A 143 -1.79 15.52 -0.73
N PHE A 144 -1.89 14.44 -1.52
CA PHE A 144 -0.74 13.67 -1.98
C PHE A 144 0.21 14.52 -2.83
N SER A 145 1.50 14.40 -2.57
CA SER A 145 2.56 15.06 -3.31
C SER A 145 3.78 14.14 -3.40
N ILE A 146 4.14 13.77 -4.62
CA ILE A 146 5.30 12.91 -4.88
C ILE A 146 6.61 13.58 -4.44
N ASP A 147 6.73 14.91 -4.58
CA ASP A 147 7.94 15.66 -4.20
C ASP A 147 8.21 15.62 -2.69
N LYS A 148 7.19 15.34 -1.87
CA LYS A 148 7.31 15.18 -0.43
C LYS A 148 7.63 13.75 0.00
N LEU A 149 7.66 12.80 -0.94
CA LEU A 149 8.00 11.42 -0.64
C LEU A 149 9.42 11.34 -0.10
N ARG A 150 9.57 10.77 1.10
CA ARG A 150 10.85 10.74 1.82
C ARG A 150 11.85 9.75 1.24
N TYR A 151 11.41 8.79 0.44
CA TYR A 151 12.22 7.70 -0.09
C TYR A 151 12.00 7.58 -1.60
N GLU A 152 13.04 7.32 -2.38
CA GLU A 152 12.89 7.08 -3.83
C GLU A 152 12.06 5.82 -4.11
N ARG A 153 12.20 4.79 -3.26
CA ARG A 153 11.52 3.50 -3.45
C ARG A 153 10.80 3.04 -2.20
N VAL A 154 9.57 2.59 -2.39
CA VAL A 154 8.76 1.91 -1.36
C VAL A 154 8.67 0.44 -1.74
N ILE A 155 9.20 -0.43 -0.88
CA ILE A 155 9.34 -1.86 -1.16
C ILE A 155 8.51 -2.63 -0.15
N ILE A 156 7.51 -3.37 -0.63
CA ILE A 156 6.74 -4.33 0.16
C ILE A 156 7.56 -5.61 0.25
N MET A 157 7.87 -6.05 1.47
CA MET A 157 8.66 -7.26 1.72
C MET A 157 7.90 -8.16 2.70
N THR A 158 7.14 -9.09 2.14
CA THR A 158 6.30 -10.08 2.84
C THR A 158 6.81 -11.49 2.60
N ASP A 159 6.32 -12.44 3.40
CA ASP A 159 6.68 -13.85 3.25
C ASP A 159 6.11 -14.44 1.94
N ALA A 160 6.78 -15.46 1.41
CA ALA A 160 6.40 -16.15 0.18
C ALA A 160 5.33 -17.24 0.46
N ASP A 161 4.27 -16.85 1.16
CA ASP A 161 3.15 -17.70 1.54
C ASP A 161 1.80 -16.99 1.29
N VAL A 162 0.71 -17.67 1.66
CA VAL A 162 -0.66 -17.17 1.46
C VAL A 162 -0.98 -15.93 2.29
N ASP A 163 -0.39 -15.79 3.48
CA ASP A 163 -0.62 -14.66 4.37
C ASP A 163 0.16 -13.43 3.90
N GLY A 164 1.41 -13.61 3.46
CA GLY A 164 2.22 -12.59 2.83
C GLY A 164 1.61 -12.07 1.54
N ALA A 165 1.09 -12.94 0.68
CA ALA A 165 0.35 -12.55 -0.53
C ALA A 165 -0.90 -11.71 -0.19
N HIS A 166 -1.60 -12.06 0.89
CA HIS A 166 -2.75 -11.29 1.37
C HIS A 166 -2.34 -9.90 1.90
N ILE A 167 -1.26 -9.82 2.69
CA ILE A 167 -0.75 -8.53 3.19
C ILE A 167 -0.26 -7.64 2.03
N ALA A 168 0.46 -8.21 1.07
CA ALA A 168 0.86 -7.51 -0.14
C ALA A 168 -0.34 -6.95 -0.89
N SER A 169 -1.41 -7.74 -1.05
CA SER A 169 -2.66 -7.31 -1.70
C SER A 169 -3.34 -6.16 -0.94
N LEU A 170 -3.38 -6.22 0.39
CA LEU A 170 -3.91 -5.15 1.24
C LEU A 170 -3.11 -3.85 1.12
N LEU A 171 -1.78 -3.95 1.10
CA LEU A 171 -0.88 -2.80 0.94
C LEU A 171 -0.98 -2.18 -0.45
N ILE A 172 -1.00 -2.99 -1.50
CA ILE A 172 -1.20 -2.49 -2.87
C ILE A 172 -2.55 -1.78 -2.99
N THR A 173 -3.59 -2.35 -2.38
CA THR A 173 -4.92 -1.71 -2.34
C THR A 173 -4.88 -0.37 -1.60
N LEU A 174 -4.18 -0.31 -0.46
CA LEU A 174 -3.97 0.94 0.29
C LEU A 174 -3.24 2.00 -0.56
N PHE A 175 -2.13 1.63 -1.19
CA PHE A 175 -1.39 2.55 -2.05
C PHE A 175 -2.21 2.99 -3.26
N TYR A 176 -2.97 2.09 -3.86
CA TYR A 176 -3.84 2.43 -4.98
C TYR A 176 -4.94 3.44 -4.60
N GLN A 177 -5.57 3.28 -3.42
CA GLN A 177 -6.67 4.15 -2.99
C GLN A 177 -6.19 5.47 -2.40
N GLU A 178 -5.14 5.45 -1.58
CA GLU A 178 -4.72 6.62 -0.81
C GLU A 178 -3.51 7.35 -1.41
N MET A 179 -2.69 6.67 -2.22
CA MET A 179 -1.40 7.19 -2.70
C MET A 179 -1.10 6.75 -4.15
N ARG A 180 -2.13 6.69 -5.01
CA ARG A 180 -2.04 6.18 -6.40
C ARG A 180 -0.82 6.71 -7.18
N GLY A 181 -0.51 7.98 -7.00
CA GLY A 181 0.62 8.67 -7.61
C GLY A 181 1.97 8.05 -7.31
N LEU A 182 2.12 7.34 -6.19
CA LEU A 182 3.31 6.55 -5.88
C LEU A 182 3.51 5.42 -6.90
N ILE A 183 2.42 4.77 -7.32
CA ILE A 183 2.42 3.73 -8.35
C ILE A 183 2.62 4.35 -9.74
N GLU A 184 1.97 5.47 -10.03
CA GLU A 184 2.09 6.18 -11.31
C GLU A 184 3.53 6.66 -11.58
N HIS A 185 4.23 7.12 -10.55
CA HIS A 185 5.64 7.52 -10.64
C HIS A 185 6.60 6.31 -10.56
N GLY A 186 6.07 5.09 -10.46
CA GLY A 186 6.86 3.86 -10.45
C GLY A 186 7.69 3.65 -9.19
N ALA A 187 7.28 4.23 -8.05
CA ALA A 187 8.02 4.18 -6.79
C ALA A 187 7.64 2.97 -5.90
N LEU A 188 6.58 2.21 -6.25
CA LEU A 188 6.13 1.04 -5.49
C LEU A 188 6.71 -0.26 -6.06
N TYR A 189 7.27 -1.09 -5.18
CA TYR A 189 7.89 -2.36 -5.53
C TYR A 189 7.48 -3.47 -4.57
N LEU A 190 7.53 -4.72 -5.05
CA LEU A 190 7.49 -5.93 -4.24
C LEU A 190 8.87 -6.59 -4.26
N ALA A 191 9.36 -6.98 -3.09
CA ALA A 191 10.56 -7.80 -2.97
C ALA A 191 10.25 -9.26 -3.33
N LEU A 192 11.14 -9.88 -4.09
CA LEU A 192 11.10 -11.31 -4.40
C LEU A 192 12.26 -12.03 -3.70
N PRO A 193 12.09 -12.48 -2.44
CA PRO A 193 13.08 -13.32 -1.80
C PRO A 193 13.22 -14.68 -2.53
N PRO A 194 14.38 -15.33 -2.46
CA PRO A 194 14.57 -16.65 -3.06
C PRO A 194 13.78 -17.73 -2.32
N LEU A 195 13.27 -18.71 -3.06
CA LEU A 195 12.54 -19.85 -2.51
C LEU A 195 13.48 -20.97 -2.01
N TYR A 196 14.64 -21.14 -2.66
CA TYR A 196 15.61 -22.20 -2.31
C TYR A 196 17.03 -21.68 -2.14
N ARG A 197 17.80 -22.37 -1.31
CA ARG A 197 19.26 -22.31 -1.24
C ARG A 197 19.83 -23.67 -1.59
N LEU A 198 20.74 -23.70 -2.56
CA LEU A 198 21.46 -24.88 -3.01
C LEU A 198 22.92 -24.76 -2.56
N THR A 199 23.43 -25.75 -1.84
CA THR A 199 24.80 -25.75 -1.32
C THR A 199 25.55 -27.00 -1.73
N ALA A 200 26.77 -26.86 -2.28
CA ALA A 200 27.65 -28.00 -2.54
C ALA A 200 29.13 -27.62 -2.48
N GLY A 201 29.91 -28.31 -1.64
CA GLY A 201 31.37 -28.16 -1.59
C GLY A 201 31.87 -26.74 -1.30
N GLY A 202 31.11 -25.95 -0.53
CA GLY A 202 31.44 -24.57 -0.14
C GLY A 202 30.77 -23.48 -1.00
N GLU A 203 30.16 -23.84 -2.13
CA GLU A 203 29.40 -22.92 -2.97
C GLU A 203 27.93 -22.92 -2.56
N SER A 204 27.35 -21.74 -2.36
CA SER A 204 25.94 -21.54 -2.03
C SER A 204 25.29 -20.60 -3.04
N VAL A 205 24.24 -21.06 -3.70
CA VAL A 205 23.49 -20.28 -4.71
C VAL A 205 22.01 -20.32 -4.38
N TYR A 206 21.29 -19.25 -4.72
CA TYR A 206 19.89 -19.05 -4.39
C TYR A 206 19.00 -19.19 -5.63
N ALA A 207 17.94 -19.99 -5.52
CA ALA A 207 16.94 -20.14 -6.56
C ALA A 207 15.66 -19.38 -6.19
N ARG A 208 14.99 -18.81 -7.20
CA ARG A 208 13.80 -17.95 -7.02
C ARG A 208 12.51 -18.75 -7.10
N ASP A 209 12.50 -19.82 -7.89
CA ASP A 209 11.39 -20.71 -8.17
C ASP A 209 11.93 -22.12 -8.48
N ASP A 210 11.04 -23.08 -8.71
CA ASP A 210 11.40 -24.45 -9.05
C ASP A 210 12.16 -24.57 -10.38
N ALA A 211 11.79 -23.76 -11.39
CA ALA A 211 12.45 -23.77 -12.69
C ALA A 211 13.92 -23.31 -12.57
N HIS A 212 14.18 -22.23 -11.83
CA HIS A 212 15.51 -21.72 -11.54
C HIS A 212 16.31 -22.71 -10.69
N LYS A 213 15.68 -23.41 -9.76
CA LYS A 213 16.33 -24.49 -8.99
C LYS A 213 16.82 -25.59 -9.94
N GLU A 214 15.98 -26.06 -10.86
CA GLU A 214 16.38 -27.06 -11.85
C GLU A 214 17.49 -26.56 -12.78
N GLU A 215 17.42 -25.30 -13.21
CA GLU A 215 18.45 -24.66 -14.02
C GLU A 215 19.80 -24.65 -13.30
N LEU A 216 19.83 -24.23 -12.03
CA LEU A 216 21.04 -24.21 -11.19
C LEU A 216 21.60 -25.61 -10.95
N MET A 217 20.74 -26.62 -10.79
CA MET A 217 21.16 -28.02 -10.69
C MET A 217 21.85 -28.51 -11.97
N LYS A 218 21.35 -28.10 -13.15
CA LYS A 218 21.89 -28.49 -14.46
C LYS A 218 23.12 -27.69 -14.89
N THR A 219 23.32 -26.49 -14.33
CA THR A 219 24.40 -25.57 -14.69
C THR A 219 25.50 -25.58 -13.63
N VAL A 220 25.29 -24.88 -12.51
CA VAL A 220 26.28 -24.67 -11.44
C VAL A 220 26.66 -25.99 -10.76
N PHE A 221 25.67 -26.85 -10.49
CA PHE A 221 25.89 -28.05 -9.69
C PHE A 221 25.98 -29.35 -10.50
N LYS A 222 26.11 -29.28 -11.84
CA LYS A 222 26.06 -30.44 -12.76
C LYS A 222 26.99 -31.61 -12.37
N SER A 223 28.16 -31.31 -11.82
CA SER A 223 29.19 -32.29 -11.46
C SER A 223 29.28 -32.60 -9.96
N LYS A 224 28.40 -32.01 -9.13
CA LYS A 224 28.43 -32.15 -7.67
C LYS A 224 27.51 -33.29 -7.23
N LYS A 225 28.06 -34.29 -6.55
CA LYS A 225 27.32 -35.51 -6.16
C LYS A 225 26.42 -35.35 -4.92
N LYS A 226 26.67 -34.33 -4.08
CA LYS A 226 25.89 -34.05 -2.88
C LYS A 226 25.53 -32.56 -2.88
N ILE A 227 24.27 -32.27 -3.21
CA ILE A 227 23.72 -30.91 -3.23
C ILE A 227 22.70 -30.86 -2.11
N GLU A 228 22.92 -29.99 -1.13
CA GLU A 228 21.99 -29.73 -0.05
C GLU A 228 21.03 -28.63 -0.50
N ILE A 229 19.74 -28.96 -0.56
CA ILE A 229 18.68 -28.02 -0.92
C ILE A 229 17.91 -27.66 0.34
N SER A 230 17.85 -26.38 0.67
CA SER A 230 17.06 -25.82 1.77
C SER A 230 16.01 -24.88 1.20
N ARG A 231 14.76 -25.03 1.63
CA ARG A 231 13.64 -24.16 1.25
C ARG A 231 13.42 -23.13 2.35
N PHE A 232 13.27 -21.86 1.98
CA PHE A 232 12.86 -20.81 2.91
C PHE A 232 11.33 -20.84 3.05
N LYS A 233 10.82 -20.86 4.28
CA LYS A 233 9.38 -20.79 4.55
C LYS A 233 8.90 -19.36 4.80
N GLY A 234 9.70 -18.57 5.51
CA GLY A 234 9.41 -17.18 5.79
C GLY A 234 10.69 -16.34 5.96
N LEU A 235 10.55 -15.03 5.85
CA LEU A 235 11.65 -14.06 5.99
C LEU A 235 12.19 -14.02 7.42
N GLY A 236 11.34 -14.32 8.41
CA GLY A 236 11.73 -14.37 9.82
C GLY A 236 12.72 -15.50 10.14
N GLU A 237 12.71 -16.58 9.36
CA GLU A 237 13.65 -17.71 9.53
C GLU A 237 15.00 -17.47 8.83
N MET A 238 15.06 -16.45 7.95
CA MET A 238 16.26 -16.14 7.19
C MET A 238 17.26 -15.33 8.02
N PRO A 239 18.51 -15.80 8.20
CA PRO A 239 19.54 -15.02 8.87
C PRO A 239 19.78 -13.68 8.16
N ALA A 240 20.04 -12.62 8.92
CA ALA A 240 20.23 -11.27 8.39
C ALA A 240 21.30 -11.17 7.28
N ALA A 241 22.37 -11.96 7.36
CA ALA A 241 23.41 -12.01 6.33
C ALA A 241 22.87 -12.51 4.98
N GLN A 242 21.99 -13.51 4.99
CA GLN A 242 21.37 -14.06 3.79
C GLN A 242 20.34 -13.09 3.23
N LEU A 243 19.47 -12.54 4.10
CA LEU A 243 18.48 -11.54 3.70
C LEU A 243 19.14 -10.31 3.04
N LYS A 244 20.30 -9.90 3.58
CA LYS A 244 21.12 -8.83 2.99
C LYS A 244 21.54 -9.18 1.57
N GLU A 245 22.16 -10.35 1.38
CA GLU A 245 22.70 -10.76 0.10
C GLU A 245 21.64 -11.00 -0.97
N THR A 246 20.48 -11.52 -0.59
CA THR A 246 19.49 -12.01 -1.53
C THR A 246 18.42 -10.98 -1.87
N THR A 247 17.84 -10.32 -0.86
CA THR A 247 16.62 -9.52 -1.03
C THR A 247 16.90 -8.02 -0.87
N MET A 248 17.92 -7.64 -0.10
CA MET A 248 18.17 -6.22 0.22
C MET A 248 19.35 -5.60 -0.53
N ASP A 249 20.31 -6.39 -1.02
CA ASP A 249 21.43 -5.88 -1.81
C ASP A 249 20.93 -5.38 -3.18
N MET A 250 21.11 -4.08 -3.42
CA MET A 250 20.71 -3.41 -4.66
C MET A 250 21.27 -4.04 -5.93
N LYS A 251 22.41 -4.76 -5.85
CA LYS A 251 23.06 -5.39 -6.99
C LYS A 251 22.57 -6.80 -7.31
N LYS A 252 22.02 -7.50 -6.31
CA LYS A 252 21.68 -8.93 -6.41
C LYS A 252 20.18 -9.22 -6.33
N ARG A 253 19.42 -8.32 -5.72
CA ARG A 253 17.99 -8.51 -5.49
C ARG A 253 17.15 -8.45 -6.77
N ASN A 254 15.99 -9.08 -6.71
CA ASN A 254 14.93 -8.94 -7.69
C ASN A 254 13.76 -8.20 -7.06
N LEU A 255 13.29 -7.15 -7.73
CA LEU A 255 12.10 -6.39 -7.35
C LEU A 255 11.10 -6.42 -8.49
N LEU A 256 9.83 -6.63 -8.18
CA LEU A 256 8.74 -6.38 -9.12
C LEU A 256 8.26 -4.95 -8.92
N ARG A 257 8.29 -4.15 -9.98
CA ARG A 257 7.70 -2.79 -9.93
C ARG A 257 6.19 -2.91 -10.15
N VAL A 258 5.41 -2.34 -9.24
CA VAL A 258 3.96 -2.23 -9.40
C VAL A 258 3.68 -1.10 -10.38
N VAL A 259 2.88 -1.38 -11.41
CA VAL A 259 2.53 -0.43 -12.46
C VAL A 259 1.02 -0.42 -12.67
N LEU A 260 0.49 0.74 -13.03
CA LEU A 260 -0.88 0.85 -13.51
C LEU A 260 -0.92 0.57 -15.01
N PRO A 261 -2.02 -0.02 -15.53
CA PRO A 261 -2.24 -0.09 -16.97
C PRO A 261 -2.24 1.31 -17.60
N ASP A 262 -1.74 1.43 -18.83
CA ASP A 262 -1.61 2.73 -19.52
C ASP A 262 -2.94 3.50 -19.61
N ALA A 263 -4.06 2.79 -19.75
CA ALA A 263 -5.41 3.36 -19.81
C ALA A 263 -5.83 4.08 -18.51
N GLU A 264 -5.11 3.86 -17.42
CA GLU A 264 -5.37 4.43 -16.10
C GLU A 264 -4.34 5.51 -15.71
N LEU A 265 -3.33 5.77 -16.53
CA LEU A 265 -2.35 6.82 -16.25
C LEU A 265 -2.96 8.22 -16.50
N GLY A 266 -2.74 9.14 -15.55
CA GLY A 266 -3.13 10.54 -15.70
C GLY A 266 -4.60 10.87 -15.39
N GLN A 267 -5.37 9.90 -14.88
CA GLN A 267 -6.67 10.21 -14.30
C GLN A 267 -6.49 11.07 -13.05
N ALA A 268 -7.22 12.19 -12.95
CA ALA A 268 -7.10 13.08 -11.82
C ALA A 268 -7.47 12.37 -10.50
N PHE A 269 -6.56 12.44 -9.51
CA PHE A 269 -6.76 11.95 -8.13
C PHE A 269 -8.04 12.44 -7.44
N SER A 270 -8.61 13.54 -7.94
CA SER A 270 -9.84 14.15 -7.42
C SER A 270 -11.13 13.41 -7.81
N LYS A 271 -11.04 12.38 -8.65
CA LYS A 271 -12.13 11.45 -8.92
C LYS A 271 -11.85 10.10 -8.26
N LYS A 272 -12.92 9.44 -7.82
CA LYS A 272 -12.88 8.02 -7.42
C LYS A 272 -12.14 7.23 -8.51
N PRO A 273 -11.21 6.31 -8.18
CA PRO A 273 -10.50 5.57 -9.21
C PRO A 273 -11.50 4.86 -10.13
N GLU A 274 -11.43 5.10 -11.43
CA GLU A 274 -12.31 4.52 -12.44
C GLU A 274 -11.45 3.72 -13.43
N GLY A 275 -11.78 2.45 -13.65
CA GLY A 275 -10.99 1.61 -14.56
C GLY A 275 -11.02 0.13 -14.20
N PRO A 276 -10.44 -0.73 -15.05
CA PRO A 276 -10.35 -2.18 -14.81
C PRO A 276 -9.66 -2.51 -13.48
N THR A 277 -8.61 -1.80 -13.07
CA THR A 277 -7.95 -2.03 -11.78
C THR A 277 -8.85 -1.63 -10.61
N ALA A 278 -9.58 -0.52 -10.71
CA ALA A 278 -10.55 -0.12 -9.69
C ALA A 278 -11.68 -1.14 -9.53
N GLN A 279 -12.22 -1.65 -10.65
CA GLN A 279 -13.26 -2.69 -10.65
C GLN A 279 -12.73 -4.00 -10.05
N MET A 280 -11.50 -4.38 -10.38
CA MET A 280 -10.86 -5.57 -9.82
C MET A 280 -10.67 -5.46 -8.31
N ILE A 281 -10.20 -4.30 -7.82
CA ILE A 281 -10.05 -4.03 -6.39
C ILE A 281 -11.42 -4.05 -5.70
N ASP A 282 -12.46 -3.45 -6.27
CA ASP A 282 -13.80 -3.49 -5.68
C ASP A 282 -14.38 -4.92 -5.63
N ARG A 283 -14.20 -5.69 -6.72
CA ARG A 283 -14.63 -7.10 -6.79
C ARG A 283 -13.93 -7.97 -5.74
N LEU A 284 -12.61 -7.78 -5.56
CA LEU A 284 -11.80 -8.59 -4.65
C LEU A 284 -11.80 -8.13 -3.19
N MET A 285 -11.78 -6.82 -2.97
CA MET A 285 -11.52 -6.18 -1.67
C MET A 285 -12.70 -5.35 -1.16
N GLY A 286 -13.72 -5.10 -1.99
CA GLY A 286 -14.90 -4.33 -1.63
C GLY A 286 -15.85 -5.05 -0.67
N LYS A 287 -17.05 -4.49 -0.53
CA LYS A 287 -18.05 -4.96 0.45
C LYS A 287 -18.93 -6.09 -0.04
N ASN A 288 -18.98 -6.36 -1.35
CA ASN A 288 -19.84 -7.39 -1.93
C ASN A 288 -19.16 -8.78 -1.83
N PRO A 289 -19.69 -9.72 -1.02
CA PRO A 289 -19.12 -11.06 -0.92
C PRO A 289 -19.39 -11.93 -2.16
N GLU A 290 -20.53 -11.74 -2.82
CA GLU A 290 -20.96 -12.54 -3.98
C GLU A 290 -20.01 -12.31 -5.16
N ALA A 291 -19.70 -11.05 -5.47
CA ALA A 291 -18.79 -10.69 -6.55
C ALA A 291 -17.38 -11.30 -6.38
N ARG A 292 -16.93 -11.41 -5.12
CA ARG A 292 -15.66 -12.06 -4.76
C ARG A 292 -15.75 -13.58 -4.89
N PHE A 293 -16.87 -14.16 -4.48
CA PHE A 293 -17.10 -15.59 -4.61
C PHE A 293 -17.13 -16.02 -6.08
N GLU A 294 -17.84 -15.30 -6.94
CA GLU A 294 -17.84 -15.51 -8.39
C GLU A 294 -16.43 -15.42 -8.97
N PHE A 295 -15.65 -14.41 -8.57
CA PHE A 295 -14.26 -14.29 -9.01
C PHE A 295 -13.44 -15.53 -8.64
N ILE A 296 -13.56 -16.01 -7.40
CA ILE A 296 -12.85 -17.19 -6.94
C ILE A 296 -13.29 -18.41 -7.76
N GLN A 297 -14.59 -18.58 -8.03
CA GLN A 297 -15.08 -19.71 -8.83
C GLN A 297 -14.57 -19.69 -10.27
N GLU A 298 -14.59 -18.54 -10.93
CA GLU A 298 -14.08 -18.37 -12.31
C GLU A 298 -12.58 -18.72 -12.42
N ASN A 299 -11.82 -18.42 -11.36
CA ASN A 299 -10.37 -18.55 -11.36
C ASN A 299 -9.86 -19.81 -10.64
N ALA A 300 -10.71 -20.55 -9.93
CA ALA A 300 -10.34 -21.76 -9.19
C ALA A 300 -9.71 -22.84 -10.08
N GLN A 301 -10.13 -22.93 -11.34
CA GLN A 301 -9.60 -23.87 -12.34
C GLN A 301 -8.11 -23.66 -12.67
N PHE A 302 -7.55 -22.48 -12.38
CA PHE A 302 -6.13 -22.17 -12.64
C PHE A 302 -5.23 -22.50 -11.45
N VAL A 303 -5.79 -22.91 -10.30
CA VAL A 303 -5.02 -23.30 -9.12
C VAL A 303 -4.63 -24.77 -9.25
N GLN A 304 -3.39 -25.02 -9.66
CA GLN A 304 -2.85 -26.39 -9.80
C GLN A 304 -2.22 -26.92 -8.50
N ASP A 305 -1.74 -26.04 -7.63
CA ASP A 305 -1.06 -26.39 -6.37
C ASP A 305 -1.80 -25.80 -5.17
N ILE A 306 -2.84 -26.50 -4.70
CA ILE A 306 -3.44 -26.21 -3.39
C ILE A 306 -2.62 -27.00 -2.37
N ASP A 307 -1.84 -26.30 -1.53
CA ASP A 307 -1.34 -26.88 -0.29
C ASP A 307 -2.56 -27.12 0.63
N ILE A 308 -3.11 -28.34 0.61
CA ILE A 308 -4.16 -28.84 1.53
C ILE A 308 -3.51 -29.32 2.82
#